data_AF-A0A2W6D025-F1
#
_entry.id   AF-A0A2W6D025-F1
#
_cell.length_a   1.000
_cell.length_b   1.000
_cell.length_c   1.000
_cell.angle_alpha   90.00
_cell.angle_beta   90.00
_cell.angle_gamma   90.00
#
_symmetry.space_group_name_H-M   'P 1'
#
loop_
_entity.id
_entity.type
_entity.pdbx_description
1 polymer ?
#
loop_
_entity_poly.entity_id
_entity_poly.type
_entity_poly.pdbx_seq_one_letter_code
_entity_poly.pdbx_strand_id
1 'polypeptide(L)'
;MIVGLRTFRVDESGLLLPLYSNLSWYDGPNTATCAPPTGERHGHAHAVPSPDCECGFYAYGSEAAANCNRHMRYVQAVVSCWGGVIAGTQGVRAEHARIDAIWLNPNVASWMHKRVAARYPSARMYADRQLMLAQHPPSALDCYEQAAPHRAAPRAGAAGLGAALLVLGVLPSTWLRQTALLWDAWLVATLAVSALVMWLLVGARAPGHRAAAFVTAGVLAWLLAPLFGPTGWLLRLPLLRGILVAAGGYLLTLRPGFFPVERSPKERAFCGVRA
;
A
#
# COMPACT_ATOMS: atom_id res chain seq x y z
N MET A 1 18.12 -16.79 -15.69
CA MET A 1 16.78 -16.15 -15.76
C MET A 1 16.21 -16.09 -14.36
N ILE A 2 15.67 -14.94 -13.95
CA ILE A 2 15.10 -14.73 -12.61
C ILE A 2 13.61 -14.45 -12.78
N VAL A 3 12.77 -15.17 -12.03
CA VAL A 3 11.32 -14.98 -12.03
C VAL A 3 10.94 -14.03 -10.90
N GLY A 4 10.14 -13.02 -11.21
CA GLY A 4 9.64 -12.06 -10.22
C GLY A 4 8.20 -11.66 -10.49
N LEU A 5 7.67 -10.79 -9.63
CA LEU A 5 6.30 -10.29 -9.70
C LEU A 5 6.28 -8.83 -10.12
N ARG A 6 5.35 -8.45 -10.99
CA ARG A 6 5.17 -7.06 -11.39
C ARG A 6 3.72 -6.66 -11.31
N THR A 7 3.49 -5.40 -10.94
CA THR A 7 2.15 -4.79 -10.94
C THR A 7 2.05 -3.83 -12.10
N PHE A 8 0.90 -3.86 -12.77
CA PHE A 8 0.62 -3.01 -13.92
C PHE A 8 -0.67 -2.22 -13.73
N ARG A 9 -0.72 -1.06 -14.38
CA ARG A 9 -1.97 -0.43 -14.80
C ARG A 9 -2.36 -1.02 -16.14
N VAL A 10 -3.65 -0.99 -16.47
CA VAL A 10 -4.14 -1.35 -17.80
C VAL A 10 -4.73 -0.10 -18.42
N ASP A 11 -4.33 0.22 -19.65
CA ASP A 11 -4.98 1.27 -20.42
C ASP A 11 -6.29 0.78 -21.06
N GLU A 12 -7.00 1.66 -21.75
CA GLU A 12 -8.25 1.30 -22.42
C GLU A 12 -8.04 0.24 -23.52
N SER A 13 -6.86 0.20 -24.14
CA SER A 13 -6.54 -0.74 -25.21
C SER A 13 -6.18 -2.15 -24.74
N GLY A 14 -6.04 -2.32 -23.41
CA GLY A 14 -5.61 -3.58 -22.79
C GLY A 14 -4.09 -3.69 -22.63
N LEU A 15 -3.31 -2.64 -22.89
CA LEU A 15 -1.86 -2.65 -22.69
C LEU A 15 -1.51 -2.45 -21.21
N LEU A 16 -0.47 -3.17 -20.79
CA LEU A 16 0.07 -3.16 -19.44
C LEU A 16 1.13 -2.07 -19.32
N LEU A 17 0.82 -1.08 -18.50
CA LEU A 17 1.67 0.06 -18.19
C LEU A 17 2.29 -0.12 -16.80
N PRO A 18 3.60 0.11 -16.62
CA PRO A 18 4.18 0.20 -15.29
C PRO A 18 3.48 1.28 -14.44
N LEU A 19 3.58 1.14 -13.11
CA LEU A 19 2.97 2.11 -12.19
C LEU A 19 3.51 3.54 -12.36
N TYR A 20 4.80 3.67 -12.71
CA TYR A 20 5.52 4.95 -12.77
C TYR A 20 6.06 5.27 -14.17
N SER A 21 5.50 4.65 -15.22
CA SER A 21 5.87 4.94 -16.61
C SER A 21 4.64 4.82 -17.51
N ASN A 22 4.65 5.57 -18.61
CA ASN A 22 3.67 5.48 -19.68
C ASN A 22 4.15 4.61 -20.85
N LEU A 23 5.32 3.99 -20.74
CA LEU A 23 5.82 3.05 -21.73
C LEU A 23 5.22 1.66 -21.44
N SER A 24 4.37 1.20 -22.34
CA SER A 24 3.74 -0.12 -22.29
C SER A 24 4.75 -1.24 -22.41
N TRP A 25 4.48 -2.34 -21.70
CA TRP A 25 5.11 -3.62 -21.99
C TRP A 25 4.32 -4.31 -23.09
N TYR A 26 5.01 -5.01 -23.98
CA TYR A 26 4.39 -5.77 -25.07
C TYR A 26 4.46 -7.28 -24.80
N ASP A 27 3.69 -8.04 -25.56
CA ASP A 27 3.78 -9.50 -25.55
C ASP A 27 5.18 -9.97 -25.97
N GLY A 28 5.66 -11.05 -25.37
CA GLY A 28 7.01 -11.56 -25.62
C GLY A 28 8.14 -10.78 -24.94
N PRO A 29 9.38 -10.91 -25.43
CA PRO A 29 10.55 -10.22 -24.88
C PRO A 29 10.48 -8.70 -25.00
N ASN A 30 10.72 -8.01 -23.90
CA ASN A 30 10.91 -6.57 -23.85
C ASN A 30 12.36 -6.26 -23.49
N THR A 31 12.93 -5.19 -24.05
CA THR A 31 14.29 -4.70 -23.75
C THR A 31 14.21 -3.30 -23.16
N ALA A 32 14.85 -3.10 -22.03
CA ALA A 32 14.86 -1.83 -21.33
C ALA A 32 15.82 -0.88 -22.05
N THR A 33 15.36 0.35 -22.22
CA THR A 33 16.18 1.45 -22.73
C THR A 33 16.32 2.49 -21.63
N CYS A 34 17.49 3.11 -21.52
CA CYS A 34 17.63 4.29 -20.68
C CYS A 34 16.81 5.45 -21.29
N ALA A 35 15.59 5.63 -20.79
CA ALA A 35 14.78 6.82 -21.05
C ALA A 35 14.92 7.77 -19.86
N PRO A 36 15.11 9.08 -20.08
CA PRO A 36 15.21 10.05 -18.99
C PRO A 36 13.91 9.99 -18.14
N PRO A 37 13.98 9.71 -16.83
CA PRO A 37 12.77 9.48 -16.04
C PRO A 37 11.89 10.73 -15.92
N THR A 38 12.50 11.93 -15.86
CA THR A 38 11.80 13.20 -15.62
C THR A 38 12.60 14.46 -16.01
N GLY A 39 13.42 14.42 -17.08
CA GLY A 39 13.89 15.67 -17.70
C GLY A 39 15.35 16.10 -17.53
N GLU A 40 16.24 15.32 -16.92
CA GLU A 40 17.70 15.53 -17.07
C GLU A 40 18.35 14.28 -17.64
N ARG A 41 19.02 14.44 -18.79
CA ARG A 41 19.86 13.39 -19.38
C ARG A 41 21.05 13.17 -18.43
N HIS A 42 21.13 12.01 -17.80
CA HIS A 42 22.46 11.51 -17.41
C HIS A 42 23.23 11.30 -18.72
N GLY A 43 24.14 12.23 -19.02
CA GLY A 43 24.63 12.56 -20.36
C GLY A 43 25.49 11.51 -21.09
N HIS A 44 25.51 10.24 -20.66
CA HIS A 44 26.38 9.23 -21.25
C HIS A 44 25.66 7.89 -21.48
N ALA A 45 25.94 7.28 -22.63
CA ALA A 45 25.53 5.92 -22.93
C ALA A 45 26.08 4.97 -21.86
N HIS A 46 25.24 4.10 -21.30
CA HIS A 46 25.61 3.11 -20.31
C HIS A 46 24.86 1.80 -20.57
N ALA A 47 25.41 0.69 -20.09
CA ALA A 47 24.74 -0.61 -20.11
C ALA A 47 23.48 -0.55 -19.24
N VAL A 48 22.36 -1.06 -19.76
CA VAL A 48 21.09 -1.15 -19.03
C VAL A 48 20.97 -2.55 -18.44
N PRO A 49 20.64 -2.71 -17.14
CA PRO A 49 20.51 -1.67 -16.13
C PRO A 49 21.89 -1.21 -15.61
N SER A 50 22.05 0.08 -15.34
CA SER A 50 23.25 0.61 -14.67
C SER A 50 23.00 0.79 -13.17
N PRO A 51 23.94 0.45 -12.26
CA PRO A 51 23.80 0.71 -10.82
C PRO A 51 23.52 2.18 -10.49
N ASP A 52 24.06 3.09 -11.29
CA ASP A 52 23.97 4.54 -11.08
C ASP A 52 22.79 5.19 -11.84
N CYS A 53 21.92 4.38 -12.42
CA CYS A 53 20.70 4.83 -13.12
C CYS A 53 19.47 4.07 -12.60
N GLU A 54 18.28 4.57 -12.94
CA GLU A 54 16.99 3.91 -12.66
C GLU A 54 16.45 3.12 -13.88
N CYS A 55 17.26 2.99 -14.94
CA CYS A 55 16.89 2.26 -16.15
C CYS A 55 16.80 0.74 -15.90
N GLY A 56 15.86 0.08 -16.57
CA GLY A 56 15.64 -1.36 -16.46
C GLY A 56 14.19 -1.73 -16.12
N PHE A 57 13.87 -3.01 -16.30
CA PHE A 57 12.60 -3.57 -15.86
C PHE A 57 12.70 -4.05 -14.42
N TYR A 58 11.82 -3.52 -13.57
CA TYR A 58 11.76 -3.90 -12.16
C TYR A 58 10.78 -5.06 -11.96
N ALA A 59 11.15 -6.02 -11.12
CA ALA A 59 10.27 -7.08 -10.64
C ALA A 59 10.50 -7.33 -9.15
N TYR A 60 9.44 -7.54 -8.39
CA TYR A 60 9.49 -7.88 -6.97
C TYR A 60 9.90 -9.34 -6.78
N GLY A 61 10.75 -9.59 -5.78
CA GLY A 61 11.25 -10.92 -5.46
C GLY A 61 10.28 -11.78 -4.64
N SER A 62 9.25 -11.18 -4.05
CA SER A 62 8.30 -11.89 -3.19
C SER A 62 6.92 -11.27 -3.25
N GLU A 63 5.90 -12.04 -2.85
CA GLU A 63 4.53 -11.52 -2.72
C GLU A 63 4.47 -10.42 -1.64
N ALA A 64 5.22 -10.56 -0.55
CA ALA A 64 5.26 -9.56 0.51
C ALA A 64 5.81 -8.21 0.01
N ALA A 65 6.94 -8.24 -0.71
CA ALA A 65 7.53 -7.04 -1.31
C ALA A 65 6.59 -6.40 -2.34
N ALA A 66 5.93 -7.22 -3.16
CA ALA A 66 4.91 -6.73 -4.07
C ALA A 66 3.75 -6.06 -3.28
N ASN A 67 3.24 -6.72 -2.23
CA ASN A 67 2.05 -6.31 -1.46
C ASN A 67 2.26 -5.01 -0.67
N CYS A 68 3.50 -4.58 -0.44
CA CYS A 68 3.81 -3.23 0.06
C CYS A 68 3.30 -2.14 -0.89
N ASN A 69 3.18 -2.43 -2.19
CA ASN A 69 2.64 -1.51 -3.16
C ASN A 69 1.11 -1.59 -3.20
N ARG A 70 0.44 -0.54 -2.69
CA ARG A 70 -1.04 -0.47 -2.64
C ARG A 70 -1.69 -0.56 -4.03
N HIS A 71 -0.92 -0.34 -5.11
CA HIS A 71 -1.39 -0.42 -6.49
C HIS A 71 -1.55 -1.86 -7.02
N MET A 72 -1.16 -2.90 -6.25
CA MET A 72 -1.33 -4.32 -6.59
C MET A 72 -2.76 -4.80 -6.85
N ARG A 73 -3.76 -3.94 -6.62
CA ARG A 73 -5.15 -4.39 -6.50
C ARG A 73 -5.83 -4.72 -7.83
N TYR A 74 -5.21 -4.48 -8.99
CA TYR A 74 -5.91 -4.64 -10.27
C TYR A 74 -5.28 -5.67 -11.19
N VAL A 75 -3.96 -5.58 -11.46
CA VAL A 75 -3.24 -6.53 -12.30
C VAL A 75 -1.90 -6.87 -11.70
N GLN A 76 -1.67 -8.16 -11.48
CA GLN A 76 -0.37 -8.71 -11.12
C GLN A 76 0.07 -9.67 -12.21
N ALA A 77 1.34 -9.59 -12.57
CA ALA A 77 1.95 -10.52 -13.50
C ALA A 77 3.17 -11.18 -12.90
N VAL A 78 3.47 -12.38 -13.40
CA VAL A 78 4.75 -13.04 -13.23
C VAL A 78 5.59 -12.69 -14.45
N VAL A 79 6.81 -12.25 -14.20
CA VAL A 79 7.75 -11.86 -15.24
C VAL A 79 9.06 -12.62 -15.12
N SER A 80 9.58 -13.07 -16.24
CA SER A 80 10.95 -13.57 -16.37
C SER A 80 11.88 -12.43 -16.71
N CYS A 81 13.00 -12.33 -16.01
CA CYS A 81 14.01 -11.29 -16.15
C CYS A 81 15.38 -11.91 -16.50
N TRP A 82 16.12 -11.31 -17.45
CA TRP A 82 17.43 -11.79 -17.89
C TRP A 82 18.27 -10.68 -18.57
N GLY A 83 19.46 -11.04 -19.07
CA GLY A 83 20.48 -10.09 -19.54
C GLY A 83 21.26 -9.54 -18.35
N GLY A 84 21.62 -8.25 -18.39
CA GLY A 84 22.11 -7.57 -17.20
C GLY A 84 21.04 -7.55 -16.10
N VAL A 85 21.34 -8.10 -14.92
CA VAL A 85 20.44 -8.06 -13.76
C VAL A 85 21.14 -7.49 -12.54
N ILE A 86 20.46 -6.57 -11.86
CA ILE A 86 20.86 -6.01 -10.57
C ILE A 86 19.82 -6.45 -9.53
N ALA A 87 20.24 -7.28 -8.58
CA ALA A 87 19.39 -7.67 -7.46
C ALA A 87 19.48 -6.66 -6.30
N GLY A 88 18.32 -6.29 -5.76
CA GLY A 88 18.16 -5.55 -4.51
C GLY A 88 17.43 -6.39 -3.47
N THR A 89 17.17 -5.81 -2.30
CA THR A 89 16.55 -6.54 -1.18
C THR A 89 15.08 -6.88 -1.41
N GLN A 90 14.39 -6.17 -2.30
CA GLN A 90 12.95 -6.36 -2.55
C GLN A 90 12.64 -7.00 -3.91
N GLY A 91 13.65 -7.24 -4.74
CA GLY A 91 13.46 -7.68 -6.11
C GLY A 91 14.67 -7.41 -7.00
N VAL A 92 14.43 -7.35 -8.31
CA VAL A 92 15.48 -7.19 -9.32
C VAL A 92 15.14 -6.09 -10.30
N ARG A 93 16.18 -5.56 -10.93
CA ARG A 93 16.10 -4.74 -12.13
C ARG A 93 16.88 -5.41 -13.25
N ALA A 94 16.26 -5.54 -14.42
CA ALA A 94 16.82 -6.33 -15.52
C ALA A 94 16.82 -5.58 -16.85
N GLU A 95 17.73 -5.99 -17.73
CA GLU A 95 17.84 -5.52 -19.12
C GLU A 95 16.66 -5.99 -19.94
N HIS A 96 16.32 -7.27 -19.83
CA HIS A 96 15.21 -7.87 -20.54
C HIS A 96 14.17 -8.41 -19.57
N ALA A 97 12.92 -8.35 -20.00
CA ALA A 97 11.82 -8.99 -19.29
C ALA A 97 10.73 -9.49 -20.23
N ARG A 98 10.01 -10.54 -19.81
CA ARG A 98 8.82 -11.06 -20.50
C ARG A 98 7.73 -11.33 -19.47
N ILE A 99 6.49 -11.11 -19.86
CA ILE A 99 5.31 -11.47 -19.06
C ILE A 99 4.95 -12.93 -19.34
N ASP A 100 5.03 -13.79 -18.33
CA ASP A 100 4.74 -15.22 -18.48
C ASP A 100 3.32 -15.59 -18.02
N ALA A 101 2.83 -14.90 -16.99
CA ALA A 101 1.49 -15.13 -16.45
C ALA A 101 0.87 -13.83 -15.95
N ILE A 102 -0.46 -13.72 -16.06
CA ILE A 102 -1.22 -12.54 -15.64
C ILE A 102 -2.43 -12.98 -14.82
N TRP A 103 -2.61 -12.32 -13.68
CA TRP A 103 -3.84 -12.33 -12.90
C TRP A 103 -4.45 -10.93 -12.91
N LEU A 104 -5.74 -10.87 -13.22
CA LEU A 104 -6.55 -9.66 -13.04
C LEU A 104 -7.51 -9.86 -11.88
N ASN A 105 -7.69 -8.80 -11.09
CA ASN A 105 -8.66 -8.81 -10.02
C ASN A 105 -10.08 -9.12 -10.58
N PRO A 106 -10.85 -10.01 -9.94
CA PRO A 106 -12.21 -10.34 -10.37
C PRO A 106 -13.16 -9.13 -10.47
N ASN A 107 -12.89 -8.04 -9.75
CA ASN A 107 -13.66 -6.79 -9.82
C ASN A 107 -13.37 -5.96 -11.08
N VAL A 108 -12.36 -6.31 -11.87
CA VAL A 108 -12.10 -5.68 -13.16
C VAL A 108 -13.14 -6.15 -14.18
N ALA A 109 -13.68 -5.23 -14.97
CA ALA A 109 -14.72 -5.55 -15.94
C ALA A 109 -14.27 -6.63 -16.94
N SER A 110 -15.17 -7.56 -17.27
CA SER A 110 -14.86 -8.74 -18.11
C SER A 110 -14.36 -8.39 -19.51
N TRP A 111 -14.75 -7.25 -20.08
CA TRP A 111 -14.24 -6.78 -21.36
C TRP A 111 -12.74 -6.44 -21.29
N MET A 112 -12.26 -5.97 -20.15
CA MET A 112 -10.83 -5.66 -19.96
C MET A 112 -10.01 -6.95 -19.87
N HIS A 113 -10.53 -7.99 -19.21
CA HIS A 113 -9.91 -9.33 -19.22
C HIS A 113 -9.71 -9.83 -20.66
N LYS A 114 -10.73 -9.69 -21.52
CA LYS A 114 -10.64 -10.07 -22.93
C LYS A 114 -9.61 -9.24 -23.70
N ARG A 115 -9.55 -7.93 -23.48
CA ARG A 115 -8.57 -7.04 -24.15
C ARG A 115 -7.15 -7.39 -23.75
N VAL A 116 -6.88 -7.58 -22.45
CA VAL A 116 -5.55 -8.00 -21.98
C VAL A 116 -5.18 -9.36 -22.57
N ALA A 117 -6.07 -10.36 -22.50
CA ALA A 117 -5.80 -11.68 -23.08
C ALA A 117 -5.49 -11.63 -24.59
N ALA A 118 -6.15 -10.75 -25.35
CA ALA A 118 -5.88 -10.55 -26.76
C ALA A 118 -4.54 -9.84 -27.03
N ARG A 119 -4.08 -8.97 -26.12
CA ARG A 119 -2.81 -8.24 -26.24
C ARG A 119 -1.60 -9.06 -25.81
N TYR A 120 -1.78 -10.05 -24.93
CA TYR A 120 -0.71 -10.88 -24.38
C TYR A 120 -0.98 -12.37 -24.61
N PRO A 121 -1.06 -12.84 -25.87
CA PRO A 121 -1.36 -14.23 -26.17
C PRO A 121 -0.29 -15.21 -25.69
N SER A 122 0.96 -14.76 -25.47
CA SER A 122 2.01 -15.63 -24.91
C SER A 122 1.93 -15.79 -23.40
N ALA A 123 1.24 -14.89 -22.69
CA ALA A 123 1.10 -14.93 -21.24
C ALA A 123 -0.14 -15.74 -20.83
N ARG A 124 0.01 -16.62 -19.84
CA ARG A 124 -1.11 -17.40 -19.33
C ARG A 124 -1.99 -16.55 -18.40
N MET A 125 -3.29 -16.50 -18.69
CA MET A 125 -4.28 -15.81 -17.86
C MET A 125 -4.76 -16.69 -16.71
N TYR A 126 -4.84 -16.13 -15.51
CA TYR A 126 -5.31 -16.80 -14.30
C TYR A 126 -6.48 -16.04 -13.66
N ALA A 127 -7.53 -16.77 -13.28
CA ALA A 127 -8.62 -16.23 -12.46
C ALA A 127 -8.26 -16.20 -10.96
N ASP A 128 -7.45 -17.15 -10.51
CA ASP A 128 -6.95 -17.25 -9.15
C ASP A 128 -5.47 -16.88 -9.08
N ARG A 129 -5.18 -15.85 -8.28
CA ARG A 129 -3.83 -15.34 -8.04
C ARG A 129 -2.94 -16.37 -7.34
N GLN A 130 -3.48 -17.11 -6.36
CA GLN A 130 -2.71 -18.10 -5.63
C GLN A 130 -2.32 -19.26 -6.54
N LEU A 131 -3.22 -19.67 -7.44
CA LEU A 131 -2.89 -20.66 -8.46
C LEU A 131 -1.80 -20.17 -9.43
N MET A 132 -1.84 -18.89 -9.84
CA MET A 132 -0.78 -18.29 -10.64
C MET A 132 0.57 -18.39 -9.93
N LEU A 133 0.65 -17.98 -8.66
CA LEU A 133 1.89 -17.98 -7.89
C LEU A 133 2.39 -19.41 -7.57
N ALA A 134 1.48 -20.36 -7.37
CA ALA A 134 1.84 -21.76 -7.16
C ALA A 134 2.46 -22.40 -8.42
N GLN A 135 1.98 -22.02 -9.61
CA GLN A 135 2.51 -22.54 -10.88
C GLN A 135 3.75 -21.77 -11.37
N HIS A 136 3.92 -20.53 -10.92
CA HIS A 136 5.02 -19.64 -11.29
C HIS A 136 5.66 -19.01 -10.04
N PRO A 137 6.34 -19.82 -9.20
CA PRO A 137 6.95 -19.31 -7.99
C PRO A 137 8.06 -18.29 -8.32
N PRO A 138 8.10 -17.12 -7.65
CA PRO A 138 9.24 -16.20 -7.78
C PRO A 138 10.55 -16.88 -7.38
N SER A 139 11.64 -16.51 -8.06
CA SER A 139 12.97 -17.02 -7.70
C SER A 139 13.37 -16.53 -6.31
N ALA A 140 13.93 -17.42 -5.50
CA ALA A 140 14.55 -17.03 -4.23
C ALA A 140 15.99 -16.59 -4.49
N LEU A 141 16.34 -15.35 -4.07
CA LEU A 141 17.72 -14.87 -4.03
C LEU A 141 18.09 -14.61 -2.56
N ASP A 142 19.32 -14.96 -2.17
CA ASP A 142 19.81 -14.82 -0.80
C ASP A 142 19.75 -13.37 -0.29
N CYS A 143 19.83 -12.42 -1.20
CA CYS A 143 19.76 -11.00 -0.90
C CYS A 143 18.35 -10.48 -0.60
N TYR A 144 17.31 -11.28 -0.86
CA TYR A 144 15.94 -10.84 -0.60
C TYR A 144 15.67 -10.79 0.90
N GLU A 145 15.25 -9.61 1.36
CA GLU A 145 14.82 -9.43 2.72
C GLU A 145 13.51 -10.19 2.91
N GLN A 146 13.53 -11.20 3.77
CA GLN A 146 12.31 -11.85 4.20
C GLN A 146 11.50 -10.80 4.96
N ALA A 147 10.36 -10.41 4.39
CA ALA A 147 9.46 -9.51 5.08
C ALA A 147 9.14 -10.13 6.44
N ALA A 148 9.55 -9.44 7.51
CA ALA A 148 9.17 -9.86 8.86
C ALA A 148 7.66 -10.07 8.85
N PRO A 149 7.15 -11.20 9.37
CA PRO A 149 5.72 -11.47 9.36
C PRO A 149 5.05 -10.25 9.95
N HIS A 150 4.25 -9.55 9.13
CA HIS A 150 3.46 -8.43 9.60
C HIS A 150 2.65 -8.99 10.76
N ARG A 151 3.03 -8.65 12.00
CA ARG A 151 2.22 -8.95 13.16
C ARG A 151 0.91 -8.26 12.88
N ALA A 152 -0.07 -9.02 12.42
CA ALA A 152 -1.43 -8.54 12.33
C ALA A 152 -1.77 -8.18 13.76
N ALA A 153 -1.62 -6.90 14.12
CA ALA A 153 -2.15 -6.40 15.36
C ALA A 153 -3.61 -6.88 15.36
N PRO A 154 -4.04 -7.66 16.34
CA PRO A 154 -5.31 -8.36 16.27
C PRO A 154 -6.37 -7.29 16.04
N ARG A 155 -6.95 -7.25 14.84
CA ARG A 155 -7.96 -6.24 14.46
C ARG A 155 -9.12 -6.28 15.45
N ALA A 156 -9.38 -7.46 16.02
CA ALA A 156 -10.30 -7.69 17.13
C ALA A 156 -9.91 -6.89 18.40
N GLY A 157 -8.63 -6.83 18.77
CA GLY A 157 -8.16 -6.05 19.92
C GLY A 157 -8.32 -4.55 19.71
N ALA A 158 -7.99 -4.04 18.51
CA ALA A 158 -8.22 -2.63 18.17
C ALA A 158 -9.71 -2.27 18.15
N ALA A 159 -10.56 -3.16 17.60
CA ALA A 159 -12.01 -2.97 17.59
C ALA A 159 -12.60 -3.02 19.01
N GLY A 160 -12.15 -3.96 19.84
CA GLY A 160 -12.56 -4.07 21.24
C GLY A 160 -12.18 -2.84 22.07
N LEU A 161 -10.95 -2.34 21.91
CA LEU A 161 -10.51 -1.10 22.54
C LEU A 161 -11.36 0.09 22.07
N GLY A 162 -11.60 0.21 20.76
CA GLY A 162 -12.45 1.27 20.21
C GLY A 162 -13.88 1.24 20.76
N ALA A 163 -14.49 0.06 20.86
CA ALA A 163 -15.82 -0.11 21.45
C ALA A 163 -15.84 0.29 22.93
N ALA A 164 -14.83 -0.11 23.71
CA ALA A 164 -14.72 0.25 25.13
C ALA A 164 -14.61 1.78 25.32
N LEU A 165 -13.82 2.47 24.50
CA LEU A 165 -13.70 3.93 24.53
C LEU A 165 -15.03 4.63 24.18
N LEU A 166 -15.76 4.10 23.19
CA LEU A 166 -17.08 4.64 22.84
C LEU A 166 -18.07 4.49 23.99
N VAL A 167 -18.14 3.31 24.60
CA VAL A 167 -19.01 3.04 25.77
C VAL A 167 -18.65 3.97 26.93
N LEU A 168 -17.37 4.08 27.28
CA LEU A 168 -16.90 5.01 28.33
C LEU A 168 -17.30 6.46 28.04
N GLY A 169 -17.20 6.89 26.78
CA GLY A 169 -17.57 8.25 26.38
C GLY A 169 -19.08 8.51 26.37
N VAL A 170 -19.95 7.49 26.36
CA VAL A 170 -21.42 7.67 26.46
C VAL A 170 -21.88 7.90 27.89
N LEU A 171 -21.19 7.31 28.87
CA LEU A 171 -21.59 7.33 30.28
C LEU A 171 -21.76 8.76 30.81
N PRO A 172 -22.81 9.04 31.59
CA PRO A 172 -22.97 10.31 32.29
C PRO A 172 -21.78 10.57 33.23
N SER A 173 -21.35 11.83 33.34
CA SER A 173 -20.25 12.20 34.25
C SER A 173 -20.57 11.91 35.72
N THR A 174 -21.85 11.92 36.09
CA THR A 174 -22.31 11.50 37.41
C THR A 174 -22.02 10.02 37.67
N TRP A 175 -22.20 9.15 36.67
CA TRP A 175 -21.91 7.72 36.78
C TRP A 175 -20.41 7.44 36.79
N LEU A 176 -19.64 8.14 35.96
CA LEU A 176 -18.18 8.04 35.96
C LEU A 176 -17.58 8.37 37.34
N ARG A 177 -18.17 9.36 38.04
CA ARG A 177 -17.72 9.79 39.38
C ARG A 177 -18.24 8.92 40.54
N GLN A 178 -19.18 8.01 40.31
CA GLN A 178 -19.71 7.14 41.37
C GLN A 178 -18.69 6.12 41.87
N THR A 179 -17.72 5.74 41.03
CA THR A 179 -16.68 4.78 41.39
C THR A 179 -15.31 5.28 40.97
N ALA A 180 -14.32 5.22 41.87
CA ALA A 180 -12.94 5.59 41.55
C ALA A 180 -12.40 4.83 40.32
N LEU A 181 -12.73 3.54 40.20
CA LEU A 181 -12.27 2.71 39.08
C LEU A 181 -12.75 3.19 37.70
N LEU A 182 -14.04 3.56 37.56
CA LEU A 182 -14.53 4.11 36.28
C LEU A 182 -13.93 5.48 35.97
N TRP A 183 -13.75 6.31 37.01
CA TRP A 183 -13.12 7.62 36.87
C TRP A 183 -11.66 7.49 36.41
N ASP A 184 -10.89 6.60 37.04
CA ASP A 184 -9.50 6.33 36.70
C ASP A 184 -9.37 5.73 35.30
N ALA A 185 -10.23 4.77 34.94
CA ALA A 185 -10.24 4.18 33.60
C ALA A 185 -10.53 5.24 32.52
N TRP A 186 -11.50 6.13 32.77
CA TRP A 186 -11.81 7.24 31.86
C TRP A 186 -10.66 8.25 31.75
N LEU A 187 -10.00 8.59 32.86
CA LEU A 187 -8.82 9.48 32.88
C LEU A 187 -7.66 8.89 32.09
N VAL A 188 -7.30 7.63 32.36
CA VAL A 188 -6.22 6.91 31.66
C VAL A 188 -6.52 6.83 30.16
N ALA A 189 -7.76 6.48 29.78
CA ALA A 189 -8.19 6.45 28.40
C ALA A 189 -8.03 7.82 27.72
N THR A 190 -8.50 8.88 28.37
CA THR A 190 -8.43 10.26 27.85
C THR A 190 -6.98 10.71 27.67
N LEU A 191 -6.11 10.44 28.64
CA LEU A 191 -4.68 10.74 28.56
C LEU A 191 -3.99 9.96 27.44
N ALA A 192 -4.27 8.66 27.32
CA ALA A 192 -3.69 7.82 26.28
C ALA A 192 -4.10 8.28 24.87
N VAL A 193 -5.39 8.58 24.66
CA VAL A 193 -5.89 9.11 23.38
C VAL A 193 -5.29 10.49 23.09
N SER A 194 -5.17 11.37 24.09
CA SER A 194 -4.54 12.69 23.92
C SER A 194 -3.07 12.59 23.53
N ALA A 195 -2.30 11.72 24.20
CA ALA A 195 -0.91 11.46 23.87
C ALA A 195 -0.76 10.91 22.44
N LEU A 196 -1.67 10.02 22.02
CA LEU A 196 -1.69 9.50 20.66
C LEU A 196 -2.01 10.59 19.62
N VAL A 197 -2.98 11.48 19.87
CA VAL A 197 -3.25 12.64 18.99
C VAL A 197 -2.00 13.51 18.86
N MET A 198 -1.37 13.87 19.97
CA MET A 198 -0.15 14.68 19.98
C MET A 198 0.99 14.00 19.22
N TRP A 199 1.20 12.71 19.43
CA TRP A 199 2.20 11.94 18.69
C TRP A 199 1.91 11.90 17.19
N LEU A 200 0.66 11.70 16.78
CA LEU A 200 0.25 11.70 15.37
C LEU A 200 0.42 13.09 14.72
N LEU A 201 0.25 14.17 15.47
CA LEU A 201 0.41 15.55 14.98
C LEU A 201 1.88 15.99 14.92
N VAL A 202 2.68 15.64 15.93
CA VAL A 202 4.08 16.09 16.06
C VAL A 202 5.06 15.14 15.39
N GLY A 203 4.86 13.83 15.53
CA GLY A 203 5.86 12.82 15.19
C GLY A 203 5.81 12.33 13.74
N ALA A 204 4.79 12.66 12.98
CA ALA A 204 4.48 11.90 11.77
C ALA A 204 4.65 12.66 10.46
N ARG A 205 5.51 12.13 9.59
CA ARG A 205 5.75 12.64 8.23
C ARG A 205 4.98 11.91 7.13
N ALA A 206 4.31 10.80 7.43
CA ALA A 206 3.64 9.99 6.40
C ALA A 206 2.17 10.42 6.19
N PRO A 207 1.67 10.38 4.94
CA PRO A 207 0.39 10.99 4.53
C PRO A 207 -0.85 10.40 5.22
N GLY A 208 -0.77 9.21 5.83
CA GLY A 208 -1.86 8.62 6.61
C GLY A 208 -2.04 9.17 8.03
N HIS A 209 -1.03 9.84 8.59
CA HIS A 209 -1.06 10.20 10.01
C HIS A 209 -1.96 11.39 10.32
N ARG A 210 -2.13 12.33 9.39
CA ARG A 210 -3.07 13.45 9.59
C ARG A 210 -4.52 12.98 9.63
N ALA A 211 -4.89 12.06 8.75
CA ALA A 211 -6.22 11.43 8.77
C ALA A 211 -6.43 10.65 10.07
N ALA A 212 -5.43 9.88 10.49
CA ALA A 212 -5.47 9.18 11.78
C ALA A 212 -5.59 10.17 12.97
N ALA A 213 -4.84 11.28 12.97
CA ALA A 213 -4.89 12.29 14.00
C ALA A 213 -6.29 12.90 14.12
N PHE A 214 -6.93 13.19 12.98
CA PHE A 214 -8.29 13.74 12.95
C PHE A 214 -9.32 12.77 13.53
N VAL A 215 -9.26 11.49 13.14
CA VAL A 215 -10.14 10.45 13.69
C VAL A 215 -9.92 10.30 15.21
N THR A 216 -8.67 10.23 15.66
CA THR A 216 -8.32 10.10 17.08
C THR A 216 -8.72 11.34 17.88
N ALA A 217 -8.61 12.54 17.31
CA ALA A 217 -9.11 13.78 17.93
C ALA A 217 -10.63 13.77 18.07
N GLY A 218 -11.35 13.17 17.11
CA GLY A 218 -12.79 12.91 17.23
C GLY A 218 -13.12 11.99 18.41
N VAL A 219 -12.34 10.93 18.62
CA VAL A 219 -12.47 10.04 19.79
C VAL A 219 -12.16 10.77 21.09
N LEU A 220 -11.15 11.64 21.11
CA LEU A 220 -10.84 12.46 22.29
C LEU A 220 -12.01 13.39 22.64
N ALA A 221 -12.56 14.08 21.64
CA ALA A 221 -13.70 14.96 21.84
C ALA A 221 -14.95 14.18 22.31
N TRP A 222 -15.13 12.94 21.84
CA TRP A 222 -16.16 12.02 22.36
C TRP A 222 -15.96 11.71 23.84
N LEU A 223 -14.74 11.40 24.27
CA LEU A 223 -14.40 11.10 25.67
C LEU A 223 -14.59 12.31 26.59
N LEU A 224 -14.34 13.54 26.11
CA LEU A 224 -14.48 14.76 26.89
C LEU A 224 -15.94 15.25 26.99
N ALA A 225 -16.83 14.81 26.09
CA ALA A 225 -18.23 15.25 26.05
C ALA A 225 -19.00 15.15 27.38
N PRO A 226 -18.86 14.09 28.21
CA PRO A 226 -19.54 14.00 29.51
C PRO A 226 -19.23 15.15 30.49
N LEU A 227 -18.06 15.80 30.37
CA LEU A 227 -17.67 16.91 31.25
C LEU A 227 -18.53 18.16 31.05
N PHE A 228 -19.19 18.29 29.90
CA PHE A 228 -20.04 19.42 29.54
C PHE A 228 -21.51 19.16 29.85
N GLY A 229 -21.85 18.07 30.54
CA GLY A 229 -23.23 17.76 30.92
C GLY A 229 -24.15 17.54 29.71
N PRO A 230 -25.44 17.93 29.79
CA PRO A 230 -26.42 17.71 28.72
C PRO A 230 -26.06 18.43 27.41
N THR A 231 -25.42 19.60 27.48
CA THR A 231 -24.97 20.32 26.28
C THR A 231 -23.80 19.62 25.59
N GLY A 232 -23.03 18.81 26.33
CA GLY A 232 -22.04 17.89 25.78
C GLY A 232 -22.60 16.88 24.78
N TRP A 233 -23.89 16.52 24.87
CA TRP A 233 -24.54 15.67 23.88
C TRP A 233 -24.70 16.35 22.52
N LEU A 234 -24.88 17.68 22.50
CA LEU A 234 -24.98 18.43 21.24
C LEU A 234 -23.64 18.48 20.50
N LEU A 235 -22.52 18.38 21.22
CA LEU A 235 -21.17 18.24 20.64
C LEU A 235 -20.94 16.88 19.97
N ARG A 236 -21.63 15.82 20.40
CA ARG A 236 -21.47 14.45 19.88
C ARG A 236 -22.00 14.27 18.45
N LEU A 237 -23.08 14.96 18.09
CA LEU A 237 -23.72 14.89 16.76
C LEU A 237 -22.83 15.38 15.61
N PRO A 238 -22.21 16.57 15.66
CA PRO A 238 -21.29 17.02 14.61
C PRO A 238 -20.01 16.20 14.59
N LEU A 239 -19.54 15.68 15.73
CA LEU A 239 -18.39 14.77 15.80
C LEU A 239 -18.67 13.43 15.12
N LEU A 240 -19.84 12.82 15.36
CA LEU A 240 -20.27 11.61 14.65
C LEU A 240 -20.38 11.84 13.15
N ARG A 241 -20.93 12.99 12.73
CA ARG A 241 -20.94 13.38 11.31
C ARG A 241 -19.53 13.55 10.74
N GLY A 242 -18.64 14.23 11.47
CA GLY A 242 -17.24 14.42 11.07
C GLY A 242 -16.48 13.09 10.95
N ILE A 243 -16.68 12.17 11.90
CA ILE A 243 -16.11 10.82 11.88
C ILE A 243 -16.68 10.01 10.73
N LEU A 244 -17.99 10.07 10.47
CA LEU A 244 -18.63 9.37 9.34
C LEU A 244 -18.17 9.93 7.99
N VAL A 245 -17.99 11.25 7.87
CA VAL A 245 -17.47 11.91 6.66
C VAL A 245 -15.99 11.60 6.47
N ALA A 246 -15.18 11.59 7.54
CA ALA A 246 -13.76 11.22 7.47
C ALA A 246 -13.57 9.72 7.18
N ALA A 247 -14.39 8.86 7.77
CA ALA A 247 -14.43 7.43 7.48
C ALA A 247 -14.92 7.18 6.05
N GLY A 248 -15.95 7.89 5.60
CA GLY A 248 -16.43 7.88 4.22
C GLY A 248 -15.36 8.37 3.25
N GLY A 249 -14.71 9.49 3.55
CA GLY A 249 -13.59 10.05 2.79
C GLY A 249 -12.39 9.11 2.74
N TYR A 250 -12.06 8.44 3.85
CA TYR A 250 -11.02 7.40 3.89
C TYR A 250 -11.42 6.16 3.08
N LEU A 251 -12.69 5.73 3.14
CA LEU A 251 -13.22 4.68 2.28
C LEU A 251 -13.23 5.09 0.80
N LEU A 252 -13.35 6.38 0.50
CA LEU A 252 -13.23 6.95 -0.85
C LEU A 252 -11.77 7.13 -1.28
N THR A 253 -10.81 7.38 -0.39
CA THR A 253 -9.38 7.30 -0.74
C THR A 253 -8.90 5.85 -0.87
N LEU A 254 -9.66 4.89 -0.34
CA LEU A 254 -9.56 3.49 -0.72
C LEU A 254 -10.25 3.16 -2.06
N ARG A 255 -11.04 4.08 -2.65
CA ARG A 255 -11.53 3.93 -4.04
C ARG A 255 -10.41 4.28 -5.03
N PRO A 256 -10.30 3.51 -6.13
CA PRO A 256 -9.29 3.74 -7.15
C PRO A 256 -9.61 5.00 -7.92
N GLY A 257 -8.64 5.91 -8.03
CA GLY A 257 -8.74 6.95 -9.05
C GLY A 257 -7.70 8.04 -9.00
N PHE A 258 -7.16 8.39 -7.83
CA PHE A 258 -6.38 9.62 -7.76
C PHE A 258 -5.37 9.60 -6.63
N PHE A 259 -4.09 9.30 -6.86
CA PHE A 259 -3.08 9.54 -5.82
C PHE A 259 -1.69 9.95 -6.33
N PRO A 260 -1.01 10.83 -5.56
CA PRO A 260 0.21 11.52 -5.92
C PRO A 260 1.46 10.67 -5.65
N VAL A 261 2.53 11.01 -6.35
CA VAL A 261 3.85 10.39 -6.29
C VAL A 261 4.55 10.83 -5.00
N GLU A 262 4.69 9.92 -4.04
CA GLU A 262 5.59 10.11 -2.89
C GLU A 262 6.88 9.32 -3.15
N ARG A 263 7.99 10.03 -3.41
CA ARG A 263 9.32 9.41 -3.57
C ARG A 263 9.81 8.93 -2.20
N SER A 264 9.92 7.61 -2.01
CA SER A 264 10.52 7.03 -0.80
C SER A 264 12.06 7.07 -0.92
N PRO A 265 12.78 7.77 -0.02
CA PRO A 265 14.24 7.84 -0.07
C PRO A 265 14.96 6.53 0.32
N LYS A 266 14.24 5.45 0.64
CA LYS A 266 14.80 4.19 1.18
C LYS A 266 15.07 3.07 0.15
N GLU A 267 14.80 3.26 -1.14
CA GLU A 267 14.91 2.19 -2.16
C GLU A 267 16.35 1.83 -2.64
N ARG A 268 17.42 2.34 -2.01
CA ARG A 268 18.79 2.27 -2.56
C ARG A 268 19.76 1.26 -1.93
N ALA A 269 19.28 0.16 -1.36
CA ALA A 269 20.17 -0.93 -0.92
C ALA A 269 20.28 -2.02 -2.01
N PHE A 270 21.32 -1.93 -2.85
CA PHE A 270 21.68 -2.97 -3.82
C PHE A 270 22.59 -4.01 -3.16
N CYS A 271 22.39 -5.30 -3.47
CA CYS A 271 23.13 -6.39 -2.82
C CYS A 271 24.34 -6.91 -3.61
N GLY A 272 24.84 -6.14 -4.57
CA GLY A 272 26.11 -6.43 -5.26
C GLY A 272 26.13 -7.68 -6.16
N VAL A 273 25.03 -8.41 -6.31
CA VAL A 273 24.96 -9.58 -7.18
C VAL A 273 24.86 -9.12 -8.64
N ARG A 274 25.91 -9.37 -9.42
CA ARG A 274 25.91 -9.29 -10.89
C ARG A 274 25.83 -10.72 -11.42
N ALA A 275 24.76 -11.04 -12.12
CA ALA A 275 24.61 -12.28 -12.87
C ALA A 275 24.82 -12.00 -14.36
#